data_AF-A0A7S0H793-F1
#
_entry.id   AF-A0A7S0H793-F1
#
_cell.length_a   1.000
_cell.length_b   1.000
_cell.length_c   1.000
_cell.angle_alpha   90.00
_cell.angle_beta   90.00
_cell.angle_gamma   90.00
#
_symmetry.space_group_name_H-M   'P 1'
#
loop_
_entity.id
_entity.type
_entity.pdbx_description
1 polymer ?
#
loop_
_entity_poly.entity_id
_entity_poly.type
_entity_poly.pdbx_seq_one_letter_code
_entity_poly.pdbx_strand_id
1 'polypeptide(L)'
;RNIASGHVLSGSVQTLREGVVNCGSFRRKWKTGEREGGLRRLFVRSEGFNDRILKAARGDMVDQVPVWLFRQAGPYLPEYRKFKEDNHINFLDICRNPEFCAEVAMQPLRRYGLDAAILFSDILVVAEAMGMQVEFPKGKGITVVQPLETPTDIDRLIVDPAVAIKRLDYVIDALTTTKARLTQEGFNIP
;
A
#
# COMPACT_ATOMS: atom_id res chain seq x y z
N ARG A 1 35.92 -41.66 -19.46
CA ARG A 1 36.15 -43.04 -18.94
C ARG A 1 35.59 -43.06 -17.53
N ASN A 2 34.64 -43.87 -17.06
CA ASN A 2 33.66 -44.80 -17.60
C ASN A 2 32.55 -44.89 -16.49
N ILE A 3 31.27 -44.67 -16.81
CA ILE A 3 30.12 -45.62 -16.87
C ILE A 3 29.65 -46.28 -15.54
N ALA A 4 28.32 -46.15 -15.30
CA ALA A 4 27.37 -46.99 -14.54
C ALA A 4 27.50 -47.04 -13.00
N SER A 5 26.42 -47.05 -12.20
CA SER A 5 25.24 -47.91 -12.32
C SER A 5 24.07 -47.37 -11.49
N GLY A 6 22.84 -47.54 -11.98
CA GLY A 6 21.62 -47.25 -11.23
C GLY A 6 21.32 -48.30 -10.15
N HIS A 7 20.58 -47.88 -9.13
CA HIS A 7 19.75 -48.76 -8.31
C HIS A 7 18.39 -48.10 -8.10
N VAL A 8 17.37 -48.77 -8.63
CA VAL A 8 15.96 -48.55 -8.34
C VAL A 8 15.70 -49.12 -6.96
N LEU A 9 15.24 -48.29 -6.02
CA LEU A 9 14.59 -48.75 -4.81
C LEU A 9 13.12 -48.34 -4.85
N SER A 10 12.31 -49.35 -5.11
CA SER A 10 10.91 -49.46 -4.74
C SER A 10 10.75 -49.14 -3.25
N GLY A 11 9.83 -48.23 -2.93
CA GLY A 11 9.54 -47.81 -1.55
C GLY A 11 8.19 -47.11 -1.45
N SER A 12 7.12 -47.88 -1.53
CA SER A 12 5.76 -47.43 -1.21
C SER A 12 5.59 -47.32 0.31
N VAL A 13 5.67 -46.13 0.91
CA VAL A 13 5.30 -45.95 2.33
C VAL A 13 4.72 -44.55 2.63
N GLN A 14 3.43 -44.57 2.94
CA GLN A 14 2.69 -43.76 3.92
C GLN A 14 2.37 -42.27 3.67
N THR A 15 1.11 -42.08 3.32
CA THR A 15 0.20 -41.04 3.79
C THR A 15 0.28 -40.77 5.31
N LEU A 16 -0.12 -39.53 5.67
CA LEU A 16 -0.26 -38.90 7.00
C LEU A 16 1.02 -38.13 7.44
N ARG A 17 0.96 -36.86 7.84
CA ARG A 17 0.02 -36.26 8.78
C ARG A 17 -0.20 -34.77 8.55
N GLU A 18 -1.44 -34.38 8.82
CA GLU A 18 -1.92 -33.03 9.06
C GLU A 18 -0.99 -32.27 10.02
N GLY A 19 -0.47 -31.13 9.57
CA GLY A 19 0.10 -30.11 10.45
C GLY A 19 -1.03 -29.24 10.98
N VAL A 20 -1.47 -29.51 12.21
CA VAL A 20 -2.43 -28.67 12.94
C VAL A 20 -1.63 -27.56 13.64
N VAL A 21 -1.67 -26.34 13.11
CA VAL A 21 -1.38 -25.16 13.94
C VAL A 21 -2.67 -24.84 14.68
N ASN A 22 -2.65 -25.11 15.98
CA ASN A 22 -3.78 -24.94 16.86
C ASN A 22 -3.88 -23.46 17.27
N CYS A 23 -4.70 -22.69 16.55
CA CYS A 23 -5.28 -21.45 17.04
C CYS A 23 -6.80 -21.62 17.02
N GLY A 24 -7.43 -21.34 18.16
CA GLY A 24 -8.79 -21.73 18.49
C GLY A 24 -9.86 -21.42 17.44
N SER A 25 -10.69 -22.44 17.18
CA SER A 25 -12.09 -22.33 16.76
C SER A 25 -12.44 -21.35 15.63
N PHE A 26 -11.89 -21.56 14.43
CA PHE A 26 -12.54 -21.11 13.19
C PHE A 26 -12.25 -22.07 12.02
N ARG A 27 -12.85 -23.28 12.04
CA ARG A 27 -12.82 -24.19 10.89
C ARG A 27 -13.98 -23.87 9.94
N ARG A 28 -13.74 -23.06 8.90
CA ARG A 28 -14.58 -23.09 7.69
C ARG A 28 -13.89 -23.94 6.62
N LYS A 29 -14.58 -25.00 6.18
CA LYS A 29 -14.20 -25.84 5.04
C LYS A 29 -14.26 -24.98 3.77
N TRP A 30 -13.12 -24.72 3.16
CA TRP A 30 -13.04 -24.23 1.79
C TRP A 30 -13.25 -25.41 0.86
N LYS A 31 -14.37 -25.44 0.11
CA LYS A 31 -14.52 -26.38 -1.02
C LYS A 31 -13.75 -25.79 -2.20
N THR A 32 -12.62 -26.40 -2.54
CA THR A 32 -11.97 -26.23 -3.84
C THR A 32 -12.90 -26.81 -4.90
N GLY A 33 -13.69 -25.95 -5.55
CA GLY A 33 -14.38 -26.31 -6.77
C GLY A 33 -13.37 -26.38 -7.91
N GLU A 34 -13.29 -27.52 -8.58
CA GLU A 34 -12.59 -27.70 -9.84
C GLU A 34 -13.06 -26.63 -10.85
N ARG A 35 -12.12 -25.92 -11.46
CA ARG A 35 -12.38 -25.09 -12.65
C ARG A 35 -11.45 -25.52 -13.75
N GLU A 36 -11.95 -26.42 -14.59
CA GLU A 36 -11.49 -26.54 -15.97
C GLU A 36 -11.87 -25.25 -16.73
N GLY A 37 -10.94 -24.77 -17.56
CA GLY A 37 -11.25 -23.82 -18.63
C GLY A 37 -10.83 -22.37 -18.41
N GLY A 38 -9.72 -21.98 -19.04
CA GLY A 38 -9.52 -20.65 -19.62
C GLY A 38 -9.19 -19.51 -18.65
N LEU A 39 -7.91 -19.12 -18.63
CA LEU A 39 -7.34 -17.89 -18.05
C LEU A 39 -7.84 -16.59 -18.73
N ARG A 40 -9.14 -16.45 -18.97
CA ARG A 40 -9.77 -15.27 -19.57
C ARG A 40 -11.04 -14.88 -18.81
N ARG A 41 -10.90 -14.61 -17.51
CA ARG A 41 -11.87 -13.81 -16.73
C ARG A 41 -11.28 -13.38 -15.38
N LEU A 42 -10.20 -12.59 -15.41
CA LEU A 42 -9.72 -11.92 -14.21
C LEU A 42 -9.98 -10.43 -14.41
N PHE A 43 -10.68 -9.81 -13.47
CA PHE A 43 -11.10 -8.40 -13.48
C PHE A 43 -12.30 -8.06 -14.38
N VAL A 44 -13.45 -8.72 -14.17
CA VAL A 44 -14.73 -8.04 -14.48
C VAL A 44 -14.91 -6.98 -13.39
N ARG A 45 -14.69 -5.71 -13.73
CA ARG A 45 -15.09 -4.59 -12.87
C ARG A 45 -16.61 -4.66 -12.68
N SER A 46 -17.10 -4.69 -11.44
CA SER A 46 -18.54 -4.59 -11.21
C SER A 46 -19.02 -3.19 -11.59
N GLU A 47 -20.27 -3.07 -12.06
CA GLU A 47 -20.88 -1.79 -12.47
C GLU A 47 -21.26 -0.88 -11.28
N GLY A 48 -20.51 -0.93 -10.17
CA GLY A 48 -20.81 -0.15 -8.96
C GLY A 48 -19.58 0.12 -8.10
N PHE A 49 -19.80 0.84 -7.00
CA PHE A 49 -18.76 1.13 -6.02
C PHE A 49 -18.29 -0.16 -5.33
N ASN A 50 -17.00 -0.43 -5.40
CA ASN A 50 -16.36 -1.57 -4.76
C ASN A 50 -16.06 -1.23 -3.29
N ASP A 51 -16.98 -1.57 -2.40
CA ASP A 51 -16.88 -1.34 -0.95
C ASP A 51 -16.35 -2.54 -0.16
N ARG A 52 -15.75 -3.54 -0.83
CA ARG A 52 -15.31 -4.79 -0.18
C ARG A 52 -14.36 -4.55 0.98
N ILE A 53 -13.40 -3.66 0.83
CA ILE A 53 -12.45 -3.34 1.92
C ILE A 53 -13.15 -2.72 3.12
N LEU A 54 -14.17 -1.87 2.90
CA LEU A 54 -14.93 -1.23 3.97
C LEU A 54 -15.81 -2.25 4.70
N LYS A 55 -16.46 -3.15 3.95
CA LYS A 55 -17.24 -4.27 4.49
C LYS A 55 -16.37 -5.22 5.30
N ALA A 56 -15.25 -5.67 4.72
CA ALA A 56 -14.31 -6.56 5.40
C ALA A 56 -13.75 -5.92 6.68
N ALA A 57 -13.43 -4.61 6.66
CA ALA A 57 -12.95 -3.89 7.84
C ALA A 57 -13.99 -3.81 8.97
N ARG A 58 -15.29 -3.84 8.66
CA ARG A 58 -16.38 -3.92 9.64
C ARG A 58 -16.70 -5.34 10.09
N GLY A 59 -16.08 -6.36 9.49
CA GLY A 59 -16.38 -7.77 9.75
C GLY A 59 -17.57 -8.31 8.96
N ASP A 60 -18.08 -7.57 7.98
CA ASP A 60 -19.17 -8.01 7.11
C ASP A 60 -18.69 -9.10 6.13
N MET A 61 -19.63 -9.93 5.67
CA MET A 61 -19.34 -10.92 4.62
C MET A 61 -19.15 -10.22 3.27
N VAL A 62 -18.10 -10.62 2.55
CA VAL A 62 -17.75 -10.12 1.21
C VAL A 62 -17.75 -11.27 0.20
N ASP A 63 -18.03 -10.95 -1.06
CA ASP A 63 -18.03 -11.87 -2.20
C ASP A 63 -16.62 -12.33 -2.57
N GLN A 64 -15.62 -11.47 -2.35
CA GLN A 64 -14.20 -11.74 -2.55
C GLN A 64 -13.36 -11.06 -1.47
N VAL A 65 -12.23 -11.67 -1.09
CA VAL A 65 -11.26 -11.06 -0.17
C VAL A 65 -10.66 -9.80 -0.82
N PRO A 66 -10.84 -8.60 -0.24
CA PRO A 66 -10.29 -7.38 -0.80
C PRO A 66 -8.77 -7.33 -0.62
N VAL A 67 -8.07 -6.78 -1.62
CA VAL A 67 -6.61 -6.66 -1.62
C VAL A 67 -6.19 -5.21 -1.86
N TRP A 68 -5.29 -4.74 -0.99
CA TRP A 68 -4.49 -3.54 -1.15
C TRP A 68 -3.09 -3.83 -0.62
N LEU A 69 -2.10 -3.02 -0.97
CA LEU A 69 -0.72 -3.27 -0.57
C LEU A 69 -0.13 -2.05 0.14
N PHE A 70 0.54 -2.30 1.26
CA PHE A 70 1.34 -1.27 1.90
C PHE A 70 2.47 -0.84 0.94
N ARG A 71 2.65 0.48 0.79
CA ARG A 71 3.56 1.09 -0.20
C ARG A 71 3.25 0.67 -1.65
N GLN A 72 1.98 0.53 -2.00
CA GLN A 72 1.56 0.27 -3.40
C GLN A 72 2.07 1.32 -4.38
N ALA A 73 2.28 2.57 -3.97
CA ALA A 73 2.93 3.58 -4.80
C ALA A 73 4.36 3.80 -4.31
N GLY A 74 5.35 3.56 -5.18
CA GLY A 74 6.75 3.76 -4.81
C GLY A 74 7.79 3.25 -5.80
N PRO A 75 9.08 3.26 -5.42
CA PRO A 75 10.21 3.02 -6.32
C PRO A 75 10.26 1.63 -6.94
N TYR A 76 9.42 0.67 -6.57
CA TYR A 76 9.37 -0.62 -7.25
C TYR A 76 8.66 -0.53 -8.62
N LEU A 77 7.86 0.52 -8.84
CA LEU A 77 7.22 0.82 -10.12
C LEU A 77 8.18 1.61 -11.03
N PRO A 78 8.48 1.12 -12.26
CA PRO A 78 9.23 1.87 -13.25
C PRO A 78 8.63 3.25 -13.58
N GLU A 79 7.30 3.32 -13.67
CA GLU A 79 6.52 4.54 -13.91
C GLU A 79 6.71 5.59 -12.81
N TYR A 80 6.85 5.17 -11.55
CA TYR A 80 7.18 6.06 -10.45
C TYR A 80 8.59 6.66 -10.59
N ARG A 81 9.59 5.82 -10.92
CA ARG A 81 10.98 6.27 -11.10
C ARG A 81 11.07 7.26 -12.25
N LYS A 82 10.47 6.90 -13.39
CA LYS A 82 10.40 7.75 -14.57
C LYS A 82 9.72 9.08 -14.26
N PHE A 83 8.56 9.06 -13.62
CA PHE A 83 7.85 10.29 -13.25
C PHE A 83 8.71 11.21 -12.36
N LYS A 84 9.43 10.62 -11.40
CA LYS A 84 10.33 11.37 -10.52
C LYS A 84 11.53 11.96 -11.27
N GLU A 85 12.12 11.19 -12.18
CA GLU A 85 13.26 11.61 -13.00
C GLU A 85 12.87 12.71 -13.99
N ASP A 86 11.76 12.53 -14.73
CA ASP A 86 11.27 13.45 -15.76
C ASP A 86 10.89 14.83 -15.18
N ASN A 87 10.37 14.86 -13.95
CA ASN A 87 9.97 16.10 -13.29
C ASN A 87 11.06 16.70 -12.38
N HIS A 88 12.21 16.05 -12.24
CA HIS A 88 13.30 16.46 -11.33
C HIS A 88 12.85 16.70 -9.87
N ILE A 89 11.83 15.98 -9.40
CA ILE A 89 11.21 16.15 -8.09
C ILE A 89 11.82 15.25 -7.02
N ASN A 90 11.94 15.76 -5.79
CA ASN A 90 12.29 14.94 -4.64
C ASN A 90 11.04 14.31 -3.99
N PHE A 91 11.21 13.48 -2.96
CA PHE A 91 10.08 12.79 -2.31
C PHE A 91 9.13 13.77 -1.60
N LEU A 92 9.67 14.77 -0.89
CA LEU A 92 8.89 15.79 -0.20
C LEU A 92 8.13 16.69 -1.19
N ASP A 93 8.72 17.00 -2.34
CA ASP A 93 8.07 17.78 -3.40
C ASP A 93 6.83 17.06 -3.92
N ILE A 94 6.88 15.73 -4.03
CA ILE A 94 5.70 14.93 -4.37
C ILE A 94 4.66 15.10 -3.25
N CYS A 95 5.03 14.85 -1.99
CA CYS A 95 4.10 14.91 -0.86
C CYS A 95 3.43 16.29 -0.68
N ARG A 96 4.14 17.39 -1.03
CA ARG A 96 3.64 18.76 -0.90
C ARG A 96 2.80 19.24 -2.08
N ASN A 97 2.82 18.52 -3.21
CA ASN A 97 2.06 18.89 -4.40
C ASN A 97 0.88 17.92 -4.60
N PRO A 98 -0.37 18.40 -4.43
CA PRO A 98 -1.58 17.58 -4.60
C PRO A 98 -1.67 16.81 -5.92
N GLU A 99 -1.24 17.42 -7.03
CA GLU A 99 -1.29 16.78 -8.36
C GLU A 99 -0.26 15.67 -8.49
N PHE A 100 0.94 15.86 -7.94
CA PHE A 100 1.97 14.81 -7.95
C PHE A 100 1.58 13.65 -7.03
N CYS A 101 1.02 13.94 -5.84
CA CYS A 101 0.44 12.94 -4.96
C CYS A 101 -0.62 12.10 -5.66
N ALA A 102 -1.59 12.76 -6.31
CA ALA A 102 -2.66 12.07 -7.01
C ALA A 102 -2.11 11.20 -8.15
N GLU A 103 -1.23 11.73 -8.99
CA GLU A 103 -0.64 10.96 -10.10
C GLU A 103 0.10 9.72 -9.60
N VAL A 104 0.94 9.86 -8.56
CA VAL A 104 1.66 8.74 -7.95
C VAL A 104 0.71 7.72 -7.32
N ALA A 105 -0.37 8.16 -6.66
CA ALA A 105 -1.36 7.28 -6.06
C ALA A 105 -2.13 6.45 -7.11
N MET A 106 -2.35 7.00 -8.32
CA MET A 106 -3.05 6.32 -9.41
C MET A 106 -2.23 5.24 -10.11
N GLN A 107 -0.90 5.37 -10.15
CA GLN A 107 0.00 4.43 -10.84
C GLN A 107 -0.26 2.94 -10.52
N PRO A 108 -0.30 2.49 -9.25
CA PRO A 108 -0.58 1.09 -8.92
C PRO A 108 -1.99 0.65 -9.32
N LEU A 109 -2.98 1.55 -9.26
CA LEU A 109 -4.37 1.24 -9.62
C LEU A 109 -4.52 0.99 -11.12
N ARG A 110 -3.77 1.71 -11.95
CA ARG A 110 -3.71 1.49 -13.40
C ARG A 110 -3.07 0.15 -13.76
N ARG A 111 -2.22 -0.39 -12.88
CA ARG A 111 -1.47 -1.63 -13.11
C ARG A 111 -2.12 -2.87 -12.52
N TYR A 112 -2.79 -2.72 -11.39
CA TYR A 112 -3.33 -3.82 -10.59
C TYR A 112 -4.80 -3.56 -10.25
N GLY A 113 -5.62 -4.61 -10.23
CA GLY A 113 -7.01 -4.50 -9.77
C GLY A 113 -7.09 -4.51 -8.24
N LEU A 114 -6.59 -3.46 -7.59
CA LEU A 114 -6.68 -3.27 -6.15
C LEU A 114 -8.09 -2.81 -5.74
N ASP A 115 -8.51 -3.17 -4.53
CA ASP A 115 -9.83 -2.83 -3.99
C ASP A 115 -9.84 -1.50 -3.21
N ALA A 116 -8.70 -0.82 -3.10
CA ALA A 116 -8.58 0.47 -2.40
C ALA A 116 -7.42 1.32 -2.93
N ALA A 117 -7.59 2.63 -2.87
CA ALA A 117 -6.52 3.60 -3.02
C ALA A 117 -5.93 3.95 -1.64
N ILE A 118 -4.64 4.30 -1.61
CA ILE A 118 -4.02 4.89 -0.42
C ILE A 118 -3.41 6.22 -0.81
N LEU A 119 -3.65 7.24 0.01
CA LEU A 119 -3.05 8.56 -0.17
C LEU A 119 -1.53 8.45 -0.15
N PHE A 120 -0.87 9.06 -1.12
CA PHE A 120 0.58 9.20 -1.11
C PHE A 120 0.98 10.37 -0.22
N SER A 121 1.36 10.07 1.03
CA SER A 121 1.89 11.02 2.00
C SER A 121 2.87 10.31 2.94
N ASP A 122 3.59 11.08 3.75
CA ASP A 122 4.50 10.57 4.77
C ASP A 122 3.95 10.83 6.17
N ILE A 123 4.35 10.03 7.16
CA ILE A 123 3.91 10.21 8.56
C ILE A 123 4.57 11.43 9.24
N LEU A 124 5.75 11.83 8.77
CA LEU A 124 6.54 12.91 9.37
C LEU A 124 6.06 14.31 8.97
N VAL A 125 5.10 14.41 8.06
CA VAL A 125 4.43 15.68 7.75
C VAL A 125 3.81 16.31 9.00
N VAL A 126 3.39 15.49 9.97
CA VAL A 126 2.87 15.97 11.26
C VAL A 126 3.97 16.60 12.10
N ALA A 127 5.13 15.94 12.19
CA ALA A 127 6.29 16.48 12.90
C ALA A 127 6.77 17.80 12.24
N GLU A 128 6.76 17.86 10.92
CA GLU A 128 7.06 19.07 10.16
C GLU A 128 6.04 20.19 10.44
N ALA A 129 4.75 19.87 10.45
CA ALA A 129 3.70 20.82 10.80
C ALA A 129 3.87 21.38 12.22
N MET A 130 4.33 20.54 13.15
CA MET A 130 4.69 20.93 14.53
C MET A 130 6.00 21.73 14.62
N GLY A 131 6.68 22.01 13.50
CA GLY A 131 7.88 22.84 13.46
C GLY A 131 9.21 22.07 13.53
N MET A 132 9.18 20.74 13.47
CA MET A 132 10.42 19.95 13.38
C MET A 132 10.99 20.00 11.97
N GLN A 133 12.31 20.14 11.86
CA GLN A 133 13.00 20.10 10.56
C GLN A 133 13.35 18.66 10.20
N VAL A 134 12.74 18.17 9.11
CA VAL A 134 12.92 16.82 8.59
C VAL A 134 13.51 16.89 7.19
N GLU A 135 14.59 16.14 6.97
CA GLU A 135 15.27 16.02 5.69
C GLU A 135 15.29 14.58 5.22
N PHE A 136 15.35 14.39 3.90
CA PHE A 136 15.46 13.07 3.26
C PHE A 136 16.73 13.00 2.41
N PRO A 137 17.93 12.92 3.03
CA PRO A 137 19.17 12.83 2.28
C PRO A 137 19.21 11.55 1.42
N LYS A 138 19.72 11.68 0.18
CA LYS A 138 19.83 10.54 -0.75
C LYS A 138 20.62 9.40 -0.10
N GLY A 139 19.98 8.24 0.05
CA GLY A 139 20.60 7.00 0.52
C GLY A 139 20.82 6.87 2.03
N LYS A 140 20.49 7.89 2.84
CA LYS A 140 20.69 7.85 4.30
C LYS A 140 19.41 7.70 5.13
N GLY A 141 18.26 7.58 4.47
CA GLY A 141 16.97 7.56 5.14
C GLY A 141 16.54 8.95 5.58
N ILE A 142 15.77 9.02 6.65
CA ILE A 142 15.20 10.27 7.18
C ILE A 142 16.18 10.84 8.21
N THR A 143 16.42 12.15 8.16
CA THR A 143 17.24 12.87 9.14
C THR A 143 16.42 13.96 9.79
N VAL A 144 16.37 13.97 11.13
CA VAL A 144 15.79 15.07 11.91
C VAL A 144 16.95 15.98 12.31
N VAL A 145 16.94 17.23 11.87
CA VAL A 145 18.09 18.15 12.04
C VAL A 145 18.35 18.46 13.52
N GLN A 146 17.28 18.64 14.28
CA GLN A 146 17.33 18.93 15.72
C GLN A 146 16.36 18.01 16.46
N PRO A 147 16.78 16.79 16.86
CA PRO A 147 15.94 15.89 17.63
C PRO A 147 15.61 16.49 19.00
N LEU A 148 14.51 16.04 19.60
CA LEU A 148 14.13 16.39 20.97
C LEU A 148 14.96 15.52 21.92
N GLU A 149 15.75 16.14 22.79
CA GLU A 149 16.62 15.44 23.75
C GLU A 149 16.22 15.72 25.20
N THR A 150 15.70 16.92 25.45
CA THR A 150 15.31 17.40 26.79
C THR A 150 13.84 17.79 26.83
N PRO A 151 13.18 17.76 28.00
CA PRO A 151 11.78 18.20 28.13
C PRO A 151 11.55 19.64 27.67
N THR A 152 12.54 20.51 27.80
CA THR A 152 12.49 21.92 27.37
C THR A 152 12.47 22.06 25.84
N ASP A 153 12.87 21.05 25.08
CA ASP A 153 12.81 21.10 23.61
C ASP A 153 11.37 21.07 23.07
N ILE A 154 10.38 20.81 23.92
CA ILE A 154 8.96 20.91 23.55
C ILE A 154 8.56 22.37 23.30
N ASP A 155 9.23 23.33 23.95
CA ASP A 155 8.88 24.75 23.90
C ASP A 155 9.09 25.37 22.50
N ARG A 156 9.90 24.74 21.65
CA ARG A 156 10.10 25.14 20.24
C ARG A 156 9.07 24.55 19.27
N LEU A 157 8.21 23.63 19.73
CA LEU A 157 7.19 23.00 18.88
C LEU A 157 5.91 23.83 18.82
N ILE A 158 5.22 23.71 17.69
CA ILE A 158 3.87 24.24 17.50
C ILE A 158 2.91 23.20 18.02
N VAL A 159 2.36 23.47 19.22
CA VAL A 159 1.41 22.60 19.89
C VAL A 159 -0.05 22.99 19.66
N ASP A 160 -0.31 24.17 19.06
CA ASP A 160 -1.65 24.60 18.68
C ASP A 160 -2.16 23.74 17.51
N PRO A 161 -3.21 22.91 17.72
CA PRO A 161 -3.74 22.05 16.66
C PRO A 161 -4.26 22.84 15.46
N ALA A 162 -4.82 24.05 15.66
CA ALA A 162 -5.36 24.84 14.57
C ALA A 162 -4.24 25.30 13.61
N VAL A 163 -3.09 25.70 14.16
CA VAL A 163 -1.92 26.09 13.36
C VAL A 163 -1.30 24.87 12.68
N ALA A 164 -1.20 23.73 13.38
CA ALA A 164 -0.66 22.50 12.81
C ALA A 164 -1.53 21.95 11.68
N ILE A 165 -2.87 21.92 11.85
CA ILE A 165 -3.80 21.47 10.81
C ILE A 165 -3.72 22.37 9.58
N LYS A 166 -3.65 23.70 9.75
CA LYS A 166 -3.49 24.63 8.64
C LYS A 166 -2.21 24.40 7.84
N ARG A 167 -1.13 23.98 8.50
CA ARG A 167 0.12 23.60 7.80
C ARG A 167 0.00 22.31 6.98
N LEU A 168 -1.02 21.50 7.26
CA LEU A 168 -1.33 20.26 6.55
C LEU A 168 -2.41 20.43 5.47
N ASP A 169 -2.80 21.67 5.13
CA ASP A 169 -3.82 21.94 4.10
C ASP A 169 -3.49 21.23 2.77
N TYR A 170 -2.21 21.18 2.38
CA TYR A 170 -1.78 20.48 1.16
C TYR A 170 -2.09 18.97 1.18
N VAL A 171 -2.15 18.33 2.35
CA VAL A 171 -2.52 16.90 2.49
C VAL A 171 -4.01 16.72 2.24
N ILE A 172 -4.82 17.65 2.74
CA ILE A 172 -6.28 17.68 2.50
C ILE A 172 -6.58 17.95 1.02
N ASP A 173 -5.83 18.86 0.41
CA ASP A 173 -5.89 19.12 -1.03
C ASP A 173 -5.49 17.87 -1.82
N ALA A 174 -4.39 17.21 -1.46
CA ALA A 174 -3.97 15.96 -2.09
C ALA A 174 -5.02 14.85 -1.99
N LEU A 175 -5.71 14.72 -0.85
CA LEU A 175 -6.81 13.77 -0.68
C LEU A 175 -7.99 14.11 -1.61
N THR A 176 -8.36 15.38 -1.69
CA THR A 176 -9.45 15.85 -2.55
C THR A 176 -9.12 15.65 -4.02
N THR A 177 -7.90 16.02 -4.45
CA THR A 177 -7.40 15.82 -5.81
C THR A 177 -7.34 14.34 -6.18
N THR A 178 -6.83 13.49 -5.28
CA THR A 178 -6.76 12.03 -5.52
C THR A 178 -8.16 11.45 -5.70
N LYS A 179 -9.12 11.84 -4.86
CA LYS A 179 -10.52 11.41 -4.99
C LYS A 179 -11.17 11.86 -6.30
N ALA A 180 -10.91 13.10 -6.71
CA ALA A 180 -11.37 13.60 -8.01
C ALA A 180 -10.75 12.78 -9.16
N ARG A 181 -9.46 12.45 -9.06
CA ARG A 181 -8.75 11.65 -10.07
C ARG A 181 -9.26 10.21 -10.16
N LEU A 182 -9.57 9.57 -9.02
CA LEU A 182 -10.23 8.26 -9.00
C LEU A 182 -11.54 8.28 -9.79
N THR A 183 -12.36 9.30 -9.55
CA THR A 183 -13.64 9.48 -10.25
C THR A 183 -13.43 9.72 -11.75
N GLN A 184 -12.48 10.60 -12.10
CA GLN A 184 -12.16 10.94 -13.48
C GLN A 184 -11.68 9.75 -14.30
N GLU A 185 -10.86 8.87 -13.69
CA GLU A 185 -10.32 7.67 -14.34
C GLU A 185 -11.24 6.44 -14.21
N GLY A 186 -12.44 6.61 -13.62
CA GLY A 186 -13.44 5.55 -13.51
C GLY A 186 -13.09 4.45 -12.49
N PHE A 187 -12.28 4.77 -11.49
CA PHE A 187 -12.00 3.89 -10.36
C PHE A 187 -13.06 4.07 -9.26
N ASN A 188 -13.99 3.14 -9.19
CA ASN A 188 -15.04 3.11 -8.18
C ASN A 188 -14.59 2.31 -6.94
N ILE A 189 -13.56 2.79 -6.25
CA ILE A 189 -12.99 2.19 -5.04
C ILE A 189 -12.87 3.27 -3.94
N PRO A 190 -12.84 2.89 -2.66
CA PRO A 190 -12.54 3.79 -1.56
C PRO A 190 -11.10 4.34 -1.60
#